data_AF-A0A950CGB4-F1
#
_entry.id   AF-A0A950CGB4-F1
#
_cell.length_a   1.000
_cell.length_b   1.000
_cell.length_c   1.000
_cell.angle_alpha   90.00
_cell.angle_beta   90.00
_cell.angle_gamma   90.00
#
_symmetry.space_group_name_H-M   'P 1'
#
loop_
_entity.id
_entity.type
_entity.pdbx_description
1 polymer ?
#
loop_
_entity_poly.entity_id
_entity_poly.type
_entity_poly.pdbx_seq_one_letter_code
_entity_poly.pdbx_strand_id
1 'polypeptide(L)'
;KSTTSAPVDFKVDNNPSFPVTLAAAQVIPAPAALAGAAGTASLAVKLATGAVSGKVTLSGFTATGVTLNEAFAGNSGATLVTLTPSAGTAGEWDVPGSALLTSDQMTALLTGKLYVIASSAANPGGELRGQLTPANVTVIFAQLSGAQEVPAVNTNATGIAAVTVDANANTVTVHLHTSNASDATSAAVDTGAAGATGAQLVALAQDNVDPGHWSVELAAISTSDVGNFNANKWYLNVVTPADPKGAIRGQVDATSTPPPPAPTLTQLTTTVFQVCGGCHTGGGQSLPSSMDLTPGHIYASLVNVASVEVPSLDRVKPGDATNSYVVQKLAGTAAVGSRMPLGGPYLSQSDMDQLKAWISAGAANN
;
A
#
# COMPACT_ATOMS: atom_id res chain seq x y z
N LYS A 1 17.06 17.37 60.65
CA LYS A 1 16.00 16.58 59.96
C LYS A 1 16.65 15.91 58.78
N SER A 2 16.83 14.59 58.79
CA SER A 2 17.19 13.85 57.58
C SER A 2 15.88 13.40 56.94
N THR A 3 15.63 13.83 55.70
CA THR A 3 14.50 13.37 54.90
C THR A 3 15.03 12.34 53.91
N THR A 4 14.55 11.11 54.02
CA THR A 4 14.78 10.07 53.00
C THR A 4 13.59 10.06 52.05
N SER A 5 13.86 10.12 50.74
CA SER A 5 12.84 9.93 49.71
C SER A 5 12.42 8.47 49.61
N ALA A 6 11.19 8.22 49.17
CA ALA A 6 10.72 6.87 48.87
C ALA A 6 11.55 6.27 47.72
N PRO A 7 11.80 4.95 47.73
CA PRO A 7 12.39 4.26 46.59
C PRO A 7 11.56 4.48 45.33
N VAL A 8 12.23 4.74 44.20
CA VAL A 8 11.61 4.76 42.88
C VAL A 8 12.01 3.46 42.19
N ASP A 9 11.02 2.59 41.93
CA ASP A 9 11.24 1.36 41.18
C ASP A 9 11.13 1.63 39.68
N PHE A 10 12.18 1.30 38.94
CA PHE A 10 12.19 1.34 37.47
C PHE A 10 12.04 -0.09 36.94
N LYS A 11 10.97 -0.34 36.17
CA LYS A 11 10.84 -1.59 35.42
C LYS A 11 11.56 -1.43 34.08
N VAL A 12 12.73 -2.06 33.93
CA VAL A 12 13.43 -2.14 32.65
C VAL A 12 12.97 -3.40 31.92
N ASP A 13 12.27 -3.23 30.80
CA ASP A 13 11.98 -4.36 29.92
C ASP A 13 13.20 -4.63 29.03
N ASN A 14 14.00 -5.62 29.42
CA ASN A 14 15.21 -5.98 28.69
C ASN A 14 14.96 -7.02 27.59
N ASN A 15 13.70 -7.45 27.41
CA ASN A 15 13.31 -8.42 26.39
C ASN A 15 11.89 -8.12 25.86
N PRO A 16 11.66 -6.92 25.28
CA PRO A 16 10.37 -6.55 24.71
C PRO A 16 9.95 -7.55 23.63
N SER A 17 8.64 -7.82 23.62
CA SER A 17 7.97 -8.60 22.58
C SER A 17 7.15 -7.68 21.69
N PHE A 18 7.28 -7.87 20.38
CA PHE A 18 6.64 -7.11 19.33
C PHE A 18 5.62 -8.02 18.63
N PRO A 19 4.33 -7.91 18.97
CA PRO A 19 3.28 -8.51 18.15
C PRO A 19 3.18 -7.72 16.84
N VAL A 20 3.14 -8.43 15.72
CA VAL A 20 3.05 -7.83 14.39
C VAL A 20 1.94 -8.50 13.61
N THR A 21 1.05 -7.71 13.03
CA THR A 21 0.09 -8.19 12.03
C THR A 21 0.64 -7.89 10.65
N LEU A 22 0.77 -8.91 9.81
CA LEU A 22 1.23 -8.78 8.44
C LEU A 22 0.03 -8.67 7.50
N ALA A 23 0.08 -7.72 6.56
CA ALA A 23 -0.97 -7.51 5.57
C ALA A 23 -0.38 -7.14 4.20
N ALA A 24 -1.09 -7.52 3.13
CA ALA A 24 -0.73 -7.15 1.75
C ALA A 24 -0.75 -5.63 1.56
N ALA A 25 -1.70 -4.94 2.18
CA ALA A 25 -1.81 -3.47 2.12
C ALA A 25 -0.61 -2.71 2.72
N GLN A 26 0.25 -3.39 3.48
CA GLN A 26 1.48 -2.78 4.00
C GLN A 26 2.67 -2.94 3.04
N VAL A 27 2.58 -3.82 2.03
CA VAL A 27 3.57 -3.93 0.94
C VAL A 27 3.26 -2.83 -0.07
N ILE A 28 4.27 -2.09 -0.54
CA ILE A 28 4.08 -1.00 -1.51
C ILE A 28 4.97 -1.24 -2.75
N PRO A 29 4.40 -1.28 -3.97
CA PRO A 29 2.97 -1.37 -4.28
C PRO A 29 2.32 -2.64 -3.68
N ALA A 30 1.04 -2.56 -3.31
CA ALA A 30 0.36 -3.69 -2.70
C ALA A 30 0.19 -4.82 -3.72
N PRO A 31 0.63 -6.07 -3.41
CA PRO A 31 0.31 -7.20 -4.25
C PRO A 31 -1.19 -7.42 -4.21
N ALA A 32 -1.68 -8.11 -5.23
CA ALA A 32 -3.06 -8.53 -5.20
C ALA A 32 -3.32 -9.47 -4.03
N ALA A 33 -4.38 -9.18 -3.27
CA ALA A 33 -4.68 -9.98 -2.10
C ALA A 33 -5.13 -11.38 -2.51
N LEU A 34 -4.41 -12.38 -1.97
CA LEU A 34 -4.85 -13.75 -1.98
C LEU A 34 -5.92 -13.98 -0.91
N ALA A 35 -7.03 -14.62 -1.29
CA ALA A 35 -8.12 -14.92 -0.38
C ALA A 35 -7.63 -15.80 0.79
N GLY A 36 -7.85 -15.34 2.02
CA GLY A 36 -7.42 -16.04 3.23
C GLY A 36 -5.93 -15.87 3.58
N ALA A 37 -5.18 -15.09 2.79
CA ALA A 37 -3.81 -14.73 3.15
C ALA A 37 -3.81 -13.87 4.41
N ALA A 38 -3.16 -14.38 5.45
CA ALA A 38 -2.99 -13.68 6.71
C ALA A 38 -1.65 -14.05 7.33
N GLY A 39 -1.11 -13.16 8.14
CA GLY A 39 0.14 -13.40 8.85
C GLY A 39 0.19 -12.68 10.18
N THR A 40 0.75 -13.35 11.19
CA THR A 40 1.10 -12.74 12.47
C THR A 40 2.53 -13.08 12.82
N ALA A 41 3.20 -12.21 13.56
CA ALA A 41 4.50 -12.49 14.16
C ALA A 41 4.50 -12.12 15.63
N SER A 42 5.29 -12.85 16.40
CA SER A 42 5.68 -12.46 17.75
C SER A 42 7.19 -12.57 17.83
N LEU A 43 7.86 -11.42 17.85
CA LEU A 43 9.31 -11.31 17.89
C LEU A 43 9.72 -10.71 19.23
N ALA A 44 10.69 -11.31 19.91
CA ALA A 44 11.30 -10.77 21.11
C ALA A 44 12.76 -10.42 20.85
N VAL A 45 13.19 -9.25 21.32
CA VAL A 45 14.57 -8.78 21.16
C VAL A 45 15.15 -8.47 22.52
N LYS A 46 16.24 -9.15 22.88
CA LYS A 46 16.97 -8.86 24.11
C LYS A 46 17.84 -7.63 23.92
N LEU A 47 17.42 -6.48 24.47
CA LEU A 47 18.06 -5.18 24.21
C LEU A 47 19.52 -5.10 24.67
N ALA A 48 19.89 -5.87 25.70
CA ALA A 48 21.28 -5.92 26.16
C ALA A 48 22.24 -6.64 25.21
N THR A 49 21.74 -7.54 24.35
CA THR A 49 22.61 -8.38 23.49
C THR A 49 22.25 -8.32 22.02
N GLY A 50 21.09 -7.76 21.65
CA GLY A 50 20.53 -7.80 20.30
C GLY A 50 19.99 -9.18 19.89
N ALA A 51 19.91 -10.15 20.81
CA ALA A 51 19.47 -11.50 20.45
C ALA A 51 17.99 -11.48 20.09
N VAL A 52 17.64 -12.03 18.92
CA VAL A 52 16.28 -12.08 18.40
C VAL A 52 15.74 -13.50 18.56
N SER A 53 14.50 -13.60 18.99
CA SER A 53 13.76 -14.87 19.04
C SER A 53 12.32 -14.62 18.63
N GLY A 54 11.60 -15.67 18.26
CA GLY A 54 10.19 -15.54 17.90
C GLY A 54 9.79 -16.39 16.72
N LYS A 55 8.56 -16.17 16.29
CA LYS A 55 7.90 -16.94 15.24
C LYS A 55 7.01 -16.05 14.39
N VAL A 56 6.86 -16.42 13.12
CA VAL A 56 5.86 -15.91 12.18
C VAL A 56 4.93 -17.06 11.81
N THR A 57 3.63 -16.82 11.83
CA THR A 57 2.60 -17.77 11.41
C THR A 57 1.86 -17.18 10.22
N LEU A 58 1.78 -17.95 9.13
CA LEU A 58 1.17 -17.58 7.86
C LEU A 58 0.06 -18.57 7.47
N SER A 59 -0.99 -18.07 6.85
CA SER A 59 -2.07 -18.87 6.28
C SER A 59 -2.47 -18.35 4.90
N GLY A 60 -3.13 -19.19 4.10
CA GLY A 60 -3.76 -18.79 2.83
C GLY A 60 -2.83 -18.72 1.62
N PHE A 61 -1.52 -18.95 1.77
CA PHE A 61 -0.58 -19.02 0.66
C PHE A 61 0.68 -19.84 1.02
N THR A 62 1.45 -20.22 0.01
CA THR A 62 2.75 -20.88 0.18
C THR A 62 3.87 -19.85 0.15
N ALA A 63 4.45 -19.57 1.31
CA ALA A 63 5.60 -18.67 1.41
C ALA A 63 6.88 -19.33 0.88
N THR A 64 7.65 -18.57 0.11
CA THR A 64 8.97 -18.97 -0.41
C THR A 64 10.11 -18.46 0.47
N GLY A 65 9.85 -17.47 1.32
CA GLY A 65 10.79 -16.94 2.30
C GLY A 65 10.11 -15.97 3.26
N VAL A 66 10.68 -15.87 4.46
CA VAL A 66 10.28 -14.89 5.47
C VAL A 66 11.53 -14.24 6.03
N THR A 67 11.57 -12.92 6.05
CA THR A 67 12.74 -12.16 6.48
C THR A 67 12.36 -11.01 7.40
N LEU A 68 13.26 -10.69 8.34
CA LEU A 68 13.29 -9.44 9.09
C LEU A 68 14.24 -8.49 8.36
N ASN A 69 13.78 -7.27 8.10
CA ASN A 69 14.50 -6.28 7.27
C ASN A 69 14.48 -4.90 7.94
N GLU A 70 15.32 -4.00 7.43
CA GLU A 70 15.48 -2.64 7.92
C GLU A 70 15.00 -1.59 6.89
N ALA A 71 13.78 -1.09 7.07
CA ALA A 71 13.24 0.12 6.45
C ALA A 71 11.97 0.57 7.18
N PHE A 72 11.68 1.88 7.16
CA PHE A 72 10.42 2.39 7.65
C PHE A 72 9.24 1.86 6.82
N ALA A 73 8.04 1.95 7.37
CA ALA A 73 6.83 1.58 6.64
C ALA A 73 6.72 2.38 5.34
N GLY A 74 6.30 1.72 4.25
CA GLY A 74 6.23 2.32 2.92
C GLY A 74 7.56 2.33 2.14
N ASN A 75 8.63 1.75 2.69
CA ASN A 75 9.88 1.53 1.98
C ASN A 75 10.38 0.09 2.17
N SER A 76 11.29 -0.33 1.29
CA SER A 76 11.97 -1.63 1.33
C SER A 76 13.46 -1.45 1.56
N GLY A 77 14.08 -2.36 2.32
CA GLY A 77 15.49 -2.24 2.69
C GLY A 77 16.18 -3.57 2.93
N ALA A 78 17.36 -3.51 3.55
CA ALA A 78 18.25 -4.65 3.68
C ALA A 78 17.67 -5.76 4.57
N THR A 79 17.91 -7.01 4.18
CA THR A 79 17.60 -8.17 5.02
C THR A 79 18.59 -8.30 6.18
N LEU A 80 18.04 -8.36 7.39
CA LEU A 80 18.80 -8.53 8.63
C LEU A 80 18.85 -9.99 9.06
N VAL A 81 17.70 -10.66 9.06
CA VAL A 81 17.56 -12.05 9.50
C VAL A 81 16.65 -12.80 8.53
N THR A 82 17.10 -13.95 8.04
CA THR A 82 16.27 -14.89 7.29
C THR A 82 15.70 -15.93 8.25
N LEU A 83 14.38 -16.06 8.28
CA LEU A 83 13.69 -17.05 9.12
C LEU A 83 13.69 -18.41 8.43
N THR A 84 13.58 -19.47 9.22
CA THR A 84 13.56 -20.85 8.74
C THR A 84 12.19 -21.47 8.95
N PRO A 85 11.66 -22.27 7.99
CA PRO A 85 10.41 -23.00 8.21
C PRO A 85 10.47 -23.83 9.49
N SER A 86 9.42 -23.75 10.31
CA SER A 86 9.32 -24.52 11.55
C SER A 86 9.22 -26.02 11.25
N ALA A 87 10.03 -26.82 11.94
CA ALA A 87 9.99 -28.26 11.80
C ALA A 87 8.62 -28.82 12.29
N GLY A 88 7.79 -29.28 11.34
CA GLY A 88 6.55 -29.99 11.65
C GLY A 88 5.28 -29.15 11.72
N THR A 89 5.31 -27.85 11.40
CA THR A 89 4.08 -27.04 11.30
C THR A 89 4.11 -26.17 10.04
N ALA A 90 3.24 -26.50 9.08
CA ALA A 90 3.13 -25.74 7.83
C ALA A 90 2.67 -24.31 8.11
N GLY A 91 3.28 -23.35 7.41
CA GLY A 91 2.96 -21.92 7.57
C GLY A 91 3.67 -21.25 8.76
N GLU A 92 4.39 -21.99 9.60
CA GLU A 92 5.18 -21.41 10.69
C GLU A 92 6.66 -21.26 10.30
N TRP A 93 7.25 -20.15 10.73
CA TRP A 93 8.64 -19.79 10.47
C TRP A 93 9.30 -19.29 11.75
N ASP A 94 10.42 -19.89 12.12
CA ASP A 94 11.16 -19.57 13.34
C ASP A 94 12.31 -18.60 13.05
N VAL A 95 12.55 -17.70 14.00
CA VAL A 95 13.80 -16.95 14.06
C VAL A 95 14.93 -17.91 14.43
N PRO A 96 16.04 -17.98 13.66
CA PRO A 96 17.18 -18.82 14.00
C PRO A 96 17.74 -18.47 15.38
N GLY A 97 18.10 -19.46 16.19
CA GLY A 97 18.63 -19.23 17.54
C GLY A 97 19.95 -18.43 17.60
N SER A 98 20.64 -18.25 16.47
CA SER A 98 21.84 -17.42 16.32
C SER A 98 21.55 -16.00 15.82
N ALA A 99 20.29 -15.61 15.62
CA ALA A 99 19.92 -14.29 15.13
C ALA A 99 20.30 -13.20 16.12
N LEU A 100 21.04 -12.20 15.63
CA LEU A 100 21.60 -11.11 16.43
C LEU A 100 21.48 -9.80 15.66
N LEU A 101 20.98 -8.76 16.32
CA LEU A 101 21.02 -7.39 15.83
C LEU A 101 22.28 -6.68 16.31
N THR A 102 22.88 -5.87 15.44
CA THR A 102 23.94 -4.94 15.82
C THR A 102 23.38 -3.78 16.64
N SER A 103 24.25 -2.99 17.28
CA SER A 103 23.83 -1.78 18.03
C SER A 103 23.09 -0.77 17.15
N ASP A 104 23.49 -0.61 15.89
CA ASP A 104 22.82 0.28 14.94
C ASP A 104 21.42 -0.26 14.58
N GLN A 105 21.30 -1.57 14.35
CA GLN A 105 20.02 -2.23 14.08
C GLN A 105 19.08 -2.20 15.30
N MET A 106 19.62 -2.23 16.53
CA MET A 106 18.83 -2.01 17.73
C MET A 106 18.31 -0.57 17.80
N THR A 107 19.09 0.42 17.38
CA THR A 107 18.61 1.80 17.27
C THR A 107 17.50 1.89 16.23
N ALA A 108 17.68 1.24 15.07
CA ALA A 108 16.67 1.13 14.03
C ALA A 108 15.38 0.45 14.55
N LEU A 109 15.49 -0.59 15.39
CA LEU A 109 14.34 -1.24 16.04
C LEU A 109 13.57 -0.24 16.90
N LEU A 110 14.27 0.51 17.75
CA LEU A 110 13.66 1.44 18.71
C LEU A 110 12.98 2.64 18.02
N THR A 111 13.41 3.00 16.81
CA THR A 111 12.72 3.98 15.96
C THR A 111 11.60 3.36 15.12
N GLY A 112 11.33 2.05 15.24
CA GLY A 112 10.32 1.34 14.46
C GLY A 112 10.67 1.13 12.99
N LYS A 113 11.96 1.07 12.65
CA LYS A 113 12.48 0.88 11.27
C LYS A 113 12.59 -0.59 10.85
N LEU A 114 12.23 -1.54 11.70
CA LEU A 114 12.30 -2.97 11.36
C LEU A 114 10.94 -3.49 10.91
N TYR A 115 10.92 -4.40 9.93
CA TYR A 115 9.70 -5.04 9.45
C TYR A 115 9.91 -6.50 9.07
N VAL A 116 8.87 -7.29 9.21
CA VAL A 116 8.79 -8.66 8.67
C VAL A 116 8.14 -8.61 7.30
N ILE A 117 8.68 -9.35 6.35
CA ILE A 117 8.03 -9.60 5.06
C ILE A 117 8.02 -11.10 4.76
N ALA A 118 6.90 -11.59 4.24
CA ALA A 118 6.75 -12.94 3.73
C ALA A 118 6.55 -12.86 2.22
N SER A 119 7.36 -13.56 1.45
CA SER A 119 7.30 -13.59 -0.02
C SER A 119 6.66 -14.88 -0.52
N SER A 120 6.11 -14.84 -1.72
CA SER A 120 5.58 -16.00 -2.44
C SER A 120 6.24 -16.12 -3.82
N ALA A 121 5.95 -17.20 -4.56
CA ALA A 121 6.41 -17.33 -5.93
C ALA A 121 5.78 -16.28 -6.87
N ALA A 122 4.53 -15.88 -6.61
CA ALA A 122 3.81 -14.86 -7.38
C ALA A 122 4.25 -13.45 -7.01
N ASN A 123 4.61 -13.23 -5.74
CA ASN A 123 5.03 -11.94 -5.21
C ASN A 123 6.41 -12.05 -4.52
N PRO A 124 7.53 -12.12 -5.27
CA PRO A 124 8.87 -12.22 -4.69
C PRO A 124 9.26 -11.00 -3.85
N GLY A 125 8.75 -9.81 -4.23
CA GLY A 125 8.93 -8.56 -3.47
C GLY A 125 8.13 -8.49 -2.16
N GLY A 126 7.27 -9.47 -1.90
CA GLY A 126 6.47 -9.58 -0.68
C GLY A 126 4.99 -9.84 -0.97
N GLU A 127 4.44 -10.85 -0.30
CA GLU A 127 3.01 -11.13 -0.23
C GLU A 127 2.37 -10.37 0.95
N LEU A 128 3.00 -10.42 2.12
CA LEU A 128 2.54 -9.76 3.34
C LEU A 128 3.69 -9.05 4.04
N ARG A 129 3.45 -7.85 4.56
CA ARG A 129 4.42 -7.06 5.34
C ARG A 129 3.83 -6.60 6.67
N GLY A 130 4.67 -6.52 7.70
CA GLY A 130 4.30 -6.01 9.02
C GLY A 130 5.43 -5.24 9.68
N GLN A 131 5.19 -3.99 10.07
CA GLN A 131 6.18 -3.17 10.80
C GLN A 131 6.27 -3.59 12.27
N LEU A 132 7.49 -3.69 12.82
CA LEU A 132 7.69 -3.79 14.27
C LEU A 132 7.52 -2.39 14.87
N THR A 133 6.56 -2.26 15.79
CA THR A 133 6.22 -0.98 16.42
C THR A 133 6.52 -1.03 17.91
N PRO A 134 7.60 -0.37 18.37
CA PRO A 134 7.80 -0.07 19.79
C PRO A 134 6.61 0.71 20.37
N ALA A 135 6.42 0.67 21.69
CA ALA A 135 5.23 1.24 22.34
C ALA A 135 5.01 2.74 22.07
N ASN A 136 6.07 3.48 21.79
CA ASN A 136 6.06 4.91 21.46
C ASN A 136 5.92 5.21 19.96
N VAL A 137 5.96 4.18 19.11
CA VAL A 137 5.91 4.30 17.66
C VAL A 137 4.54 3.89 17.15
N THR A 138 3.90 4.78 16.40
CA THR A 138 2.63 4.49 15.71
C THR A 138 2.84 4.56 14.21
N VAL A 139 2.29 3.60 13.47
CA VAL A 139 2.29 3.59 12.00
C VAL A 139 0.86 3.66 11.49
N ILE A 140 0.58 4.65 10.64
CA ILE A 140 -0.73 4.83 9.98
C ILE A 140 -0.52 4.81 8.47
N PHE A 141 -1.37 4.06 7.76
CA PHE A 141 -1.42 4.11 6.32
C PHE A 141 -2.58 5.01 5.87
N ALA A 142 -2.29 6.05 5.10
CA ALA A 142 -3.26 6.99 4.56
C ALA A 142 -3.34 6.82 3.04
N GLN A 143 -4.56 6.76 2.50
CA GLN A 143 -4.76 6.78 1.05
C GLN A 143 -5.08 8.18 0.58
N LEU A 144 -4.55 8.50 -0.59
CA LEU A 144 -4.72 9.79 -1.21
C LEU A 144 -5.63 9.65 -2.44
N SER A 145 -6.62 10.53 -2.54
CA SER A 145 -7.48 10.66 -3.72
C SER A 145 -7.96 12.10 -3.89
N GLY A 146 -8.32 12.47 -5.13
CA GLY A 146 -8.88 13.79 -5.40
C GLY A 146 -10.24 14.02 -4.73
N ALA A 147 -10.98 12.95 -4.44
CA ALA A 147 -12.26 13.02 -3.72
C ALA A 147 -12.12 13.51 -2.27
N GLN A 148 -10.93 13.38 -1.68
CA GLN A 148 -10.64 13.84 -0.33
C GLN A 148 -10.15 15.28 -0.26
N GLU A 149 -9.87 15.91 -1.42
CA GLU A 149 -9.50 17.33 -1.50
C GLU A 149 -10.64 18.25 -1.06
N VAL A 150 -10.28 19.46 -0.64
CA VAL A 150 -11.25 20.47 -0.20
C VAL A 150 -10.98 21.80 -0.93
N PRO A 151 -11.73 22.11 -2.01
CA PRO A 151 -12.78 21.30 -2.64
C PRO A 151 -12.26 20.06 -3.39
N ALA A 152 -13.13 19.06 -3.60
CA ALA A 152 -12.77 17.82 -4.29
C ALA A 152 -12.28 18.08 -5.73
N VAL A 153 -11.24 17.35 -6.13
CA VAL A 153 -10.62 17.40 -7.46
C VAL A 153 -10.98 16.15 -8.25
N ASN A 154 -11.38 16.34 -9.51
CA ASN A 154 -11.66 15.22 -10.41
C ASN A 154 -10.37 14.76 -11.08
N THR A 155 -9.68 13.81 -10.46
CA THR A 155 -8.45 13.20 -10.97
C THR A 155 -8.49 11.69 -10.75
N ASN A 156 -7.73 10.95 -11.56
CA ASN A 156 -7.46 9.53 -11.36
C ASN A 156 -6.09 9.29 -10.68
N ALA A 157 -5.41 10.36 -10.29
CA ALA A 157 -4.26 10.27 -9.40
C ALA A 157 -4.69 9.62 -8.07
N THR A 158 -3.83 8.76 -7.56
CA THR A 158 -3.98 8.13 -6.25
C THR A 158 -2.65 8.11 -5.54
N GLY A 159 -2.67 7.84 -4.24
CA GLY A 159 -1.45 7.57 -3.52
C GLY A 159 -1.70 6.78 -2.25
N ILE A 160 -0.65 6.19 -1.72
CA ILE A 160 -0.64 5.56 -0.40
C ILE A 160 0.57 6.05 0.36
N ALA A 161 0.36 6.49 1.58
CA ALA A 161 1.42 6.88 2.47
C ALA A 161 1.44 6.08 3.74
N ALA A 162 2.65 5.74 4.17
CA ALA A 162 2.91 5.22 5.50
C ALA A 162 3.52 6.33 6.34
N VAL A 163 2.86 6.66 7.44
CA VAL A 163 3.25 7.70 8.40
C VAL A 163 3.67 7.01 9.69
N THR A 164 4.94 7.10 10.03
CA THR A 164 5.52 6.58 11.27
C THR A 164 5.80 7.75 12.21
N VAL A 165 5.20 7.76 13.39
CA VAL A 165 5.42 8.79 14.41
C VAL A 165 6.03 8.15 15.64
N ASP A 166 7.15 8.70 16.09
CA ASP A 166 7.74 8.42 17.40
C ASP A 166 7.37 9.56 18.36
N ALA A 167 6.45 9.28 19.27
CA ALA A 167 5.93 10.26 20.23
C ALA A 167 6.94 10.61 21.35
N ASN A 168 7.96 9.77 21.58
CA ASN A 168 9.00 10.04 22.56
C ASN A 168 10.11 10.91 21.95
N ALA A 169 10.55 10.59 20.74
CA ALA A 169 11.55 11.36 20.02
C ALA A 169 10.98 12.65 19.40
N ASN A 170 9.65 12.76 19.31
CA ASN A 170 8.94 13.79 18.53
C ASN A 170 9.47 13.85 17.10
N THR A 171 9.42 12.71 16.41
CA THR A 171 9.82 12.63 14.99
C THR A 171 8.73 11.99 14.14
N VAL A 172 8.63 12.44 12.89
CA VAL A 172 7.79 11.82 11.86
C VAL A 172 8.65 11.33 10.70
N THR A 173 8.36 10.11 10.24
CA THR A 173 8.83 9.57 8.96
C THR A 173 7.63 9.31 8.07
N VAL A 174 7.69 9.74 6.82
CA VAL A 174 6.65 9.49 5.82
C VAL A 174 7.27 8.93 4.56
N HIS A 175 6.71 7.85 4.05
CA HIS A 175 6.92 7.39 2.68
C HIS A 175 5.57 7.39 1.96
N LEU A 176 5.47 8.14 0.88
CA LEU A 176 4.31 8.27 0.02
C LEU A 176 4.65 7.73 -1.36
N HIS A 177 3.79 6.87 -1.89
CA HIS A 177 3.84 6.41 -3.27
C HIS A 177 2.61 6.92 -4.01
N THR A 178 2.82 7.53 -5.17
CA THR A 178 1.77 8.10 -6.01
C THR A 178 1.63 7.31 -7.32
N SER A 179 0.41 7.23 -7.81
CA SER A 179 0.07 6.62 -9.10
C SER A 179 -0.71 7.62 -9.94
N ASN A 180 -0.45 7.67 -11.25
CA ASN A 180 -1.05 8.63 -12.18
C ASN A 180 -0.87 10.12 -11.81
N ALA A 181 0.21 10.46 -11.09
CA ALA A 181 0.57 11.82 -10.69
C ALA A 181 2.00 12.20 -11.11
N SER A 182 2.41 11.79 -12.32
CA SER A 182 3.80 11.92 -12.79
C SER A 182 4.29 13.36 -12.95
N ASP A 183 3.38 14.34 -12.99
CA ASP A 183 3.66 15.77 -13.03
C ASP A 183 3.59 16.42 -11.63
N ALA A 184 3.50 15.63 -10.55
CA ALA A 184 3.52 16.13 -9.19
C ALA A 184 4.79 16.97 -8.93
N THR A 185 4.59 18.13 -8.31
CA THR A 185 5.63 19.13 -8.04
C THR A 185 6.01 19.22 -6.57
N SER A 186 5.12 18.80 -5.67
CA SER A 186 5.41 18.71 -4.25
C SER A 186 4.48 17.72 -3.56
N ALA A 187 4.98 17.10 -2.49
CA ALA A 187 4.17 16.39 -1.52
C ALA A 187 4.51 16.88 -0.10
N ALA A 188 3.52 16.92 0.79
CA ALA A 188 3.71 17.38 2.15
C ALA A 188 2.74 16.69 3.12
N VAL A 189 3.11 16.69 4.41
CA VAL A 189 2.14 16.55 5.51
C VAL A 189 1.71 17.95 5.93
N ASP A 190 0.40 18.16 5.96
CA ASP A 190 -0.24 19.39 6.38
C ASP A 190 -1.09 19.16 7.63
N THR A 191 -1.37 20.25 8.33
CA THR A 191 -2.25 20.25 9.51
C THR A 191 -3.70 20.51 9.10
N GLY A 192 -4.64 19.68 9.57
CA GLY A 192 -6.07 19.81 9.31
C GLY A 192 -6.82 18.51 9.63
N ALA A 193 -7.98 18.63 10.28
CA ALA A 193 -8.92 17.53 10.40
C ALA A 193 -9.57 17.22 9.03
N ALA A 194 -10.26 16.09 8.92
CA ALA A 194 -11.04 15.77 7.73
C ALA A 194 -11.99 16.91 7.36
N GLY A 195 -11.93 17.38 6.11
CA GLY A 195 -12.74 18.51 5.62
C GLY A 195 -12.14 19.91 5.90
N ALA A 196 -10.98 20.00 6.55
CA ALA A 196 -10.27 21.26 6.79
C ALA A 196 -8.86 21.24 6.18
N THR A 197 -8.40 22.42 5.74
CA THR A 197 -7.03 22.66 5.29
C THR A 197 -6.28 23.50 6.32
N GLY A 198 -4.96 23.44 6.32
CA GLY A 198 -4.13 24.21 7.24
C GLY A 198 -2.68 24.31 6.77
N ALA A 199 -1.80 24.66 7.71
CA ALA A 199 -0.41 24.94 7.38
C ALA A 199 0.39 23.65 7.13
N GLN A 200 1.38 23.76 6.25
CA GLN A 200 2.36 22.70 6.01
C GLN A 200 3.15 22.40 7.27
N LEU A 201 3.19 21.13 7.68
CA LEU A 201 3.99 20.64 8.79
C LEU A 201 5.38 20.24 8.30
N VAL A 202 5.45 19.36 7.31
CA VAL A 202 6.71 18.86 6.76
C VAL A 202 6.59 18.60 5.26
N ALA A 203 7.59 19.06 4.50
CA ALA A 203 7.70 18.76 3.07
C ALA A 203 8.37 17.39 2.86
N LEU A 204 7.93 16.65 1.84
CA LEU A 204 8.57 15.41 1.40
C LEU A 204 9.48 15.71 0.20
N ALA A 205 10.60 14.99 0.13
CA ALA A 205 11.50 15.00 -1.01
C ALA A 205 11.08 13.90 -2.01
N GLN A 206 11.06 14.22 -3.30
CA GLN A 206 10.86 13.23 -4.36
C GLN A 206 12.11 12.35 -4.49
N ASP A 207 11.91 11.05 -4.71
CA ASP A 207 13.00 10.14 -5.03
C ASP A 207 13.48 10.35 -6.48
N ASN A 208 14.79 10.36 -6.68
CA ASN A 208 15.40 10.63 -7.98
C ASN A 208 15.37 9.41 -8.93
N VAL A 209 15.15 8.21 -8.39
CA VAL A 209 15.08 6.94 -9.10
C VAL A 209 13.63 6.54 -9.35
N ASP A 210 12.76 6.77 -8.36
CA ASP A 210 11.32 6.55 -8.46
C ASP A 210 10.54 7.87 -8.25
N PRO A 211 10.23 8.61 -9.33
CA PRO A 211 9.49 9.87 -9.23
C PRO A 211 8.08 9.73 -8.61
N GLY A 212 7.54 8.52 -8.50
CA GLY A 212 6.29 8.26 -7.81
C GLY A 212 6.44 8.23 -6.29
N HIS A 213 7.67 8.07 -5.79
CA HIS A 213 8.00 7.99 -4.37
C HIS A 213 8.43 9.35 -3.80
N TRP A 214 7.85 9.70 -2.66
CA TRP A 214 8.13 10.91 -1.90
C TRP A 214 8.39 10.52 -0.45
N SER A 215 9.39 11.12 0.18
CA SER A 215 9.68 10.77 1.57
C SER A 215 10.32 11.86 2.39
N VAL A 216 10.20 11.70 3.70
CA VAL A 216 10.98 12.41 4.71
C VAL A 216 11.20 11.43 5.86
N GLU A 217 12.44 11.27 6.32
CA GLU A 217 12.74 10.39 7.46
C GLU A 217 13.17 11.22 8.67
N LEU A 218 12.64 10.85 9.85
CA LEU A 218 13.00 11.40 11.16
C LEU A 218 12.93 12.93 11.25
N ALA A 219 11.97 13.56 10.56
CA ALA A 219 11.74 14.99 10.67
C ALA A 219 11.27 15.34 12.09
N ALA A 220 11.92 16.33 12.71
CA ALA A 220 11.53 16.81 14.02
C ALA A 220 10.15 17.48 13.97
N ILE A 221 9.30 17.14 14.95
CA ILE A 221 7.98 17.73 15.17
C ILE A 221 7.89 18.22 16.63
N SER A 222 6.91 19.05 16.96
CA SER A 222 6.68 19.46 18.34
C SER A 222 5.81 18.45 19.09
N THR A 223 5.77 18.55 20.41
CA THR A 223 4.82 17.79 21.24
C THR A 223 3.37 18.15 20.92
N SER A 224 3.10 19.39 20.49
CA SER A 224 1.77 19.80 20.01
C SER A 224 1.40 19.09 18.72
N ASP A 225 2.37 18.86 17.84
CA ASP A 225 2.15 18.15 16.58
C ASP A 225 1.83 16.68 16.85
N VAL A 226 2.51 16.03 17.80
CA VAL A 226 2.12 14.68 18.27
C VAL A 226 0.67 14.68 18.81
N GLY A 227 0.27 15.72 19.53
CA GLY A 227 -1.13 15.89 19.95
C GLY A 227 -2.11 16.02 18.78
N ASN A 228 -1.71 16.72 17.71
CA ASN A 228 -2.50 16.85 16.48
C ASN A 228 -2.59 15.52 15.71
N PHE A 229 -1.50 14.75 15.62
CA PHE A 229 -1.49 13.41 15.06
C PHE A 229 -2.48 12.49 15.79
N ASN A 230 -2.41 12.44 17.12
CA ASN A 230 -3.33 11.63 17.94
C ASN A 230 -4.80 12.07 17.84
N ALA A 231 -5.04 13.32 17.42
CA ALA A 231 -6.38 13.86 17.20
C ALA A 231 -6.84 13.74 15.73
N ASN A 232 -6.14 12.97 14.89
CA ASN A 232 -6.40 12.81 13.45
C ASN A 232 -6.43 14.16 12.71
N LYS A 233 -5.54 15.10 13.07
CA LYS A 233 -5.47 16.45 12.49
C LYS A 233 -4.32 16.63 11.51
N TRP A 234 -3.86 15.57 10.87
CA TRP A 234 -2.90 15.66 9.77
C TRP A 234 -3.48 15.04 8.51
N TYR A 235 -3.10 15.57 7.37
CA TYR A 235 -3.35 14.95 6.07
C TYR A 235 -2.10 15.08 5.20
N LEU A 236 -1.98 14.19 4.23
CA LEU A 236 -1.00 14.34 3.17
C LEU A 236 -1.65 15.01 1.99
N ASN A 237 -0.87 15.82 1.29
CA ASN A 237 -1.28 16.52 0.09
C ASN A 237 -0.21 16.38 -0.99
N VAL A 238 -0.63 16.20 -2.25
CA VAL A 238 0.25 16.20 -3.41
C VAL A 238 -0.26 17.24 -4.39
N VAL A 239 0.64 18.07 -4.90
CA VAL A 239 0.31 19.19 -5.77
C VAL A 239 0.83 18.93 -7.18
N THR A 240 0.00 19.19 -8.18
CA THR A 240 0.37 19.20 -9.60
C THR A 240 0.27 20.63 -10.16
N PRO A 241 0.86 20.94 -11.33
CA PRO A 241 0.67 22.23 -11.99
C PRO A 241 -0.80 22.56 -12.29
N ALA A 242 -1.62 21.53 -12.55
CA ALA A 242 -3.06 21.69 -12.80
C ALA A 242 -3.84 22.02 -11.51
N ASP A 243 -3.41 21.47 -10.38
CA ASP A 243 -4.08 21.58 -9.09
C ASP A 243 -3.15 22.17 -8.01
N PRO A 244 -2.83 23.48 -8.08
CA PRO A 244 -1.82 24.12 -7.21
C PRO A 244 -2.21 24.19 -5.72
N LYS A 245 -3.42 23.75 -5.36
CA LYS A 245 -3.91 23.67 -3.98
C LYS A 245 -3.90 22.23 -3.42
N GLY A 246 -3.65 21.24 -4.27
CA GLY A 246 -3.78 19.83 -3.96
C GLY A 246 -4.52 19.11 -5.07
N ALA A 247 -3.88 18.10 -5.66
CA ALA A 247 -4.46 17.17 -6.62
C ALA A 247 -5.05 15.95 -5.92
N ILE A 248 -4.37 15.44 -4.90
CA ILE A 248 -4.79 14.29 -4.10
C ILE A 248 -4.46 14.49 -2.62
N ARG A 249 -5.43 14.16 -1.77
CA ARG A 249 -5.34 14.30 -0.31
C ARG A 249 -5.64 12.98 0.39
N GLY A 250 -4.98 12.74 1.51
CA GLY A 250 -5.20 11.56 2.35
C GLY A 250 -5.14 11.88 3.84
N GLN A 251 -6.23 11.64 4.56
CA GLN A 251 -6.25 11.87 6.00
C GLN A 251 -5.35 10.87 6.74
N VAL A 252 -4.53 11.35 7.67
CA VAL A 252 -3.80 10.49 8.61
C VAL A 252 -4.75 10.14 9.75
N ASP A 253 -5.42 8.99 9.61
CA ASP A 253 -6.42 8.52 10.56
C ASP A 253 -6.27 7.01 10.79
N ALA A 254 -6.00 6.61 12.04
CA ALA A 254 -5.84 5.21 12.42
C ALA A 254 -7.14 4.38 12.26
N THR A 255 -8.29 5.04 12.16
CA THR A 255 -9.59 4.41 11.91
C THR A 255 -9.94 4.34 10.43
N SER A 256 -9.17 5.02 9.56
CA SER A 256 -9.29 4.82 8.12
C SER A 256 -8.77 3.42 7.80
N THR A 257 -9.70 2.51 7.49
CA THR A 257 -9.33 1.19 6.99
C THR A 257 -8.60 1.38 5.66
N PRO A 258 -7.47 0.70 5.42
CA PRO A 258 -6.92 0.61 4.08
C PRO A 258 -8.04 0.21 3.12
N PRO A 259 -8.15 0.82 1.94
CA PRO A 259 -9.14 0.45 0.95
C PRO A 259 -8.93 -1.02 0.61
N PRO A 260 -9.98 -1.69 0.12
CA PRO A 260 -9.85 -3.04 -0.36
C PRO A 260 -8.64 -3.11 -1.30
N PRO A 261 -7.82 -4.17 -1.22
CA PRO A 261 -6.82 -4.48 -2.23
C PRO A 261 -7.43 -4.29 -3.62
N ALA A 262 -6.63 -3.85 -4.60
CA ALA A 262 -7.10 -3.74 -5.97
C ALA A 262 -7.84 -5.03 -6.35
N PRO A 263 -9.04 -4.93 -6.95
CA PRO A 263 -9.87 -6.10 -7.16
C PRO A 263 -9.14 -7.08 -8.08
N THR A 264 -9.30 -8.37 -7.83
CA THR A 264 -8.69 -9.40 -8.68
C THR A 264 -9.43 -9.51 -10.00
N LEU A 265 -8.78 -10.02 -11.04
CA LEU A 265 -9.48 -10.33 -12.29
C LEU A 265 -10.66 -11.27 -12.04
N THR A 266 -10.52 -12.24 -11.15
CA THR A 266 -11.59 -13.14 -10.70
C THR A 266 -12.78 -12.37 -10.16
N GLN A 267 -12.59 -11.35 -9.32
CA GLN A 267 -13.68 -10.48 -8.87
C GLN A 267 -14.28 -9.65 -10.02
N LEU A 268 -13.45 -9.17 -10.94
CA LEU A 268 -13.92 -8.44 -12.11
C LEU A 268 -14.72 -9.31 -13.09
N THR A 269 -14.47 -10.63 -13.13
CA THR A 269 -15.26 -11.55 -13.97
C THR A 269 -16.73 -11.60 -13.59
N THR A 270 -17.05 -11.41 -12.31
CA THR A 270 -18.42 -11.48 -11.78
C THR A 270 -19.08 -10.12 -11.62
N THR A 271 -18.33 -9.03 -11.77
CA THR A 271 -18.82 -7.65 -11.64
C THR A 271 -18.78 -6.92 -12.98
N VAL A 272 -17.58 -6.51 -13.42
CA VAL A 272 -17.36 -5.68 -14.60
C VAL A 272 -17.56 -6.46 -15.90
N PHE A 273 -16.97 -7.65 -16.03
CA PHE A 273 -16.95 -8.40 -17.29
C PHE A 273 -18.15 -9.33 -17.46
N GLN A 274 -18.93 -9.56 -16.41
CA GLN A 274 -20.09 -10.47 -16.43
C GLN A 274 -21.10 -10.09 -17.53
N VAL A 275 -21.35 -8.79 -17.69
CA VAL A 275 -22.30 -8.27 -18.68
C VAL A 275 -21.74 -8.29 -20.11
N CYS A 276 -20.42 -8.44 -20.27
CA CYS A 276 -19.75 -8.38 -21.57
C CYS A 276 -19.64 -9.76 -22.23
N GLY A 277 -19.50 -10.84 -21.43
CA GLY A 277 -19.28 -12.20 -21.93
C GLY A 277 -20.41 -12.76 -22.79
N GLY A 278 -21.63 -12.21 -22.70
CA GLY A 278 -22.77 -12.63 -23.55
C GLY A 278 -22.64 -12.21 -25.03
N CYS A 279 -21.87 -11.16 -25.33
CA CYS A 279 -21.66 -10.67 -26.70
C CYS A 279 -20.20 -10.86 -27.17
N HIS A 280 -19.24 -10.88 -26.24
CA HIS A 280 -17.83 -11.10 -26.52
C HIS A 280 -17.45 -12.55 -26.23
N THR A 281 -17.79 -13.45 -27.14
CA THR A 281 -17.69 -14.90 -26.94
C THR A 281 -16.51 -15.56 -27.66
N GLY A 282 -15.62 -14.80 -28.31
CA GLY A 282 -14.43 -15.35 -28.99
C GLY A 282 -14.68 -16.16 -30.27
N GLY A 283 -15.94 -16.40 -30.65
CA GLY A 283 -16.28 -17.31 -31.74
C GLY A 283 -16.19 -16.73 -33.16
N GLY A 284 -15.77 -15.48 -33.35
CA GLY A 284 -15.82 -14.79 -34.65
C GLY A 284 -14.55 -14.03 -35.01
N GLN A 285 -14.37 -13.75 -36.30
CA GLN A 285 -13.23 -12.99 -36.84
C GLN A 285 -13.46 -11.46 -36.86
N SER A 286 -14.67 -11.01 -36.47
CA SER A 286 -15.08 -9.60 -36.48
C SER A 286 -15.58 -9.17 -35.11
N LEU A 287 -15.57 -7.86 -34.85
CA LEU A 287 -16.13 -7.28 -33.63
C LEU A 287 -17.64 -7.56 -33.51
N PRO A 288 -18.18 -7.77 -32.30
CA PRO A 288 -17.46 -7.87 -31.02
C PRO A 288 -16.85 -9.28 -30.77
N SER A 289 -17.20 -10.28 -31.57
CA SER A 289 -16.89 -11.70 -31.36
C SER A 289 -15.42 -12.09 -31.55
N SER A 290 -14.57 -11.20 -32.07
CA SER A 290 -13.11 -11.34 -32.10
C SER A 290 -12.43 -11.11 -30.74
N MET A 291 -13.21 -10.93 -29.67
CA MET A 291 -12.78 -10.83 -28.29
C MET A 291 -13.55 -11.85 -27.47
N ASP A 292 -12.86 -12.56 -26.58
CA ASP A 292 -13.47 -13.54 -25.68
C ASP A 292 -13.38 -13.07 -24.22
N LEU A 293 -14.52 -12.63 -23.69
CA LEU A 293 -14.66 -12.21 -22.30
C LEU A 293 -15.44 -13.24 -21.47
N THR A 294 -15.49 -14.49 -21.92
CA THR A 294 -16.01 -15.59 -21.11
C THR A 294 -15.01 -15.96 -19.99
N PRO A 295 -15.48 -16.53 -18.86
CA PRO A 295 -14.61 -16.89 -17.75
C PRO A 295 -13.44 -17.77 -18.21
N GLY A 296 -12.21 -17.41 -17.83
CA GLY A 296 -10.97 -18.10 -18.23
C GLY A 296 -10.28 -17.54 -19.47
N HIS A 297 -10.96 -16.73 -20.29
CA HIS A 297 -10.38 -16.14 -21.52
C HIS A 297 -10.14 -14.62 -21.42
N ILE A 298 -10.72 -13.95 -20.42
CA ILE A 298 -10.70 -12.49 -20.27
C ILE A 298 -9.27 -11.92 -20.28
N TYR A 299 -8.35 -12.48 -19.47
CA TYR A 299 -6.99 -11.94 -19.36
C TYR A 299 -6.29 -11.92 -20.72
N ALA A 300 -6.26 -13.08 -21.39
CA ALA A 300 -5.60 -13.26 -22.67
C ALA A 300 -6.27 -12.45 -23.80
N SER A 301 -7.53 -12.09 -23.65
CA SER A 301 -8.26 -11.25 -24.61
C SER A 301 -8.05 -9.75 -24.43
N LEU A 302 -7.59 -9.30 -23.25
CA LEU A 302 -7.56 -7.88 -22.89
C LEU A 302 -6.14 -7.35 -22.62
N VAL A 303 -5.37 -8.05 -21.79
CA VAL A 303 -4.15 -7.48 -21.20
C VAL A 303 -2.99 -7.55 -22.19
N ASN A 304 -2.37 -6.41 -22.49
CA ASN A 304 -1.32 -6.27 -23.51
C ASN A 304 -1.76 -6.73 -24.91
N VAL A 305 -3.05 -6.66 -25.20
CA VAL A 305 -3.60 -6.99 -26.52
C VAL A 305 -4.01 -5.70 -27.21
N ALA A 306 -3.44 -5.42 -28.37
CA ALA A 306 -3.80 -4.24 -29.17
C ALA A 306 -5.32 -4.19 -29.46
N SER A 307 -5.88 -2.99 -29.40
CA SER A 307 -7.26 -2.75 -29.83
C SER A 307 -7.39 -2.92 -31.35
N VAL A 308 -8.52 -3.51 -31.80
CA VAL A 308 -8.81 -3.66 -33.23
C VAL A 308 -9.18 -2.31 -33.85
N GLU A 309 -9.93 -1.47 -33.12
CA GLU A 309 -10.42 -0.19 -33.62
C GLU A 309 -9.36 0.92 -33.51
N VAL A 310 -8.46 0.83 -32.51
CA VAL A 310 -7.38 1.81 -32.28
C VAL A 310 -6.07 1.07 -31.97
N PRO A 311 -5.35 0.54 -33.00
CA PRO A 311 -4.17 -0.31 -32.79
C PRO A 311 -3.00 0.30 -32.02
N SER A 312 -2.98 1.63 -31.83
CA SER A 312 -2.00 2.33 -31.00
C SER A 312 -2.27 2.23 -29.50
N LEU A 313 -3.40 1.69 -29.08
CA LEU A 313 -3.76 1.46 -27.68
C LEU A 313 -3.97 -0.04 -27.42
N ASP A 314 -3.50 -0.50 -26.26
CA ASP A 314 -3.89 -1.80 -25.75
C ASP A 314 -5.33 -1.74 -25.21
N ARG A 315 -6.05 -2.86 -25.33
CA ARG A 315 -7.38 -3.04 -24.73
C ARG A 315 -7.31 -2.80 -23.22
N VAL A 316 -6.34 -3.44 -22.57
CA VAL A 316 -5.88 -3.12 -21.22
C VAL A 316 -4.36 -2.95 -21.27
N LYS A 317 -3.90 -1.76 -20.89
CA LYS A 317 -2.49 -1.44 -20.66
C LYS A 317 -2.21 -1.49 -19.15
N PRO A 318 -1.51 -2.51 -18.65
CA PRO A 318 -1.13 -2.60 -17.24
C PRO A 318 -0.51 -1.30 -16.70
N GLY A 319 -0.94 -0.88 -15.52
CA GLY A 319 -0.49 0.33 -14.85
C GLY A 319 -1.12 1.63 -15.37
N ASP A 320 -1.83 1.61 -16.51
CA ASP A 320 -2.29 2.81 -17.20
C ASP A 320 -3.76 2.68 -17.65
N ALA A 321 -4.65 2.95 -16.69
CA ALA A 321 -6.10 2.89 -16.91
C ALA A 321 -6.60 3.95 -17.92
N THR A 322 -5.92 5.10 -18.03
CA THR A 322 -6.30 6.19 -18.94
C THR A 322 -6.11 5.79 -20.40
N ASN A 323 -4.96 5.18 -20.70
CA ASN A 323 -4.62 4.75 -22.05
C ASN A 323 -5.05 3.30 -22.34
N SER A 324 -5.84 2.69 -21.46
CA SER A 324 -6.50 1.41 -21.71
C SER A 324 -7.78 1.64 -22.51
N TYR A 325 -7.83 1.09 -23.72
CA TYR A 325 -8.96 1.31 -24.63
C TYR A 325 -10.29 0.83 -24.05
N VAL A 326 -10.29 -0.23 -23.23
CA VAL A 326 -11.51 -0.72 -22.56
C VAL A 326 -12.14 0.33 -21.64
N VAL A 327 -11.31 1.11 -20.91
CA VAL A 327 -11.81 2.16 -20.01
C VAL A 327 -12.44 3.28 -20.82
N GLN A 328 -11.82 3.65 -21.94
CA GLN A 328 -12.37 4.67 -22.85
C GLN A 328 -13.71 4.23 -23.46
N LYS A 329 -13.83 2.95 -23.84
CA LYS A 329 -15.09 2.38 -24.38
C LYS A 329 -16.19 2.35 -23.33
N LEU A 330 -15.88 1.98 -22.09
CA LEU A 330 -16.88 1.92 -21.02
C LEU A 330 -17.31 3.31 -20.52
N ALA A 331 -16.37 4.26 -20.49
CA ALA A 331 -16.63 5.67 -20.15
C ALA A 331 -17.34 6.43 -21.28
N GLY A 332 -17.26 5.95 -22.52
CA GLY A 332 -17.79 6.64 -23.69
C GLY A 332 -16.92 7.78 -24.21
N THR A 333 -15.63 7.76 -23.87
CA THR A 333 -14.64 8.77 -24.27
C THR A 333 -13.73 8.29 -25.41
N ALA A 334 -13.90 7.04 -25.87
CA ALA A 334 -13.13 6.49 -26.97
C ALA A 334 -13.28 7.31 -28.26
N ALA A 335 -12.17 7.52 -28.97
CA ALA A 335 -12.17 8.23 -30.24
C ALA A 335 -12.87 7.47 -31.37
N VAL A 336 -12.93 6.13 -31.28
CA VAL A 336 -13.53 5.25 -32.29
C VAL A 336 -14.54 4.29 -31.65
N GLY A 337 -15.66 4.10 -32.34
CA GLY A 337 -16.74 3.19 -31.97
C GLY A 337 -17.57 3.63 -30.76
N SER A 338 -18.69 2.94 -30.54
CA SER A 338 -19.68 3.32 -29.54
C SER A 338 -19.29 2.98 -28.10
N ARG A 339 -19.87 3.70 -27.13
CA ARG A 339 -19.79 3.39 -25.70
C ARG A 339 -20.34 1.99 -25.40
N MET A 340 -19.68 1.29 -24.48
CA MET A 340 -20.08 -0.04 -24.00
C MET A 340 -20.53 -0.01 -22.53
N PRO A 341 -21.44 -0.91 -22.09
CA PRO A 341 -22.30 -1.79 -22.91
C PRO A 341 -23.16 -1.01 -23.92
N LEU A 342 -23.32 -1.55 -25.13
CA LEU A 342 -23.99 -0.86 -26.22
C LEU A 342 -25.46 -0.59 -25.88
N GLY A 343 -25.87 0.68 -25.90
CA GLY A 343 -27.24 1.07 -25.54
C GLY A 343 -27.56 1.02 -24.05
N GLY A 344 -26.61 0.59 -23.21
CA GLY A 344 -26.79 0.46 -21.76
C GLY A 344 -27.55 -0.80 -21.31
N PRO A 345 -27.79 -0.96 -20.00
CA PRO A 345 -27.35 -0.08 -18.91
C PRO A 345 -25.82 0.00 -18.84
N TYR A 346 -25.29 1.19 -18.55
CA TYR A 346 -23.85 1.38 -18.38
C TYR A 346 -23.40 0.88 -17.00
N LEU A 347 -22.11 0.55 -16.90
CA LEU A 347 -21.50 0.19 -15.61
C LEU A 347 -21.67 1.32 -14.60
N SER A 348 -21.82 0.95 -13.33
CA SER A 348 -21.83 1.92 -12.24
C SER A 348 -20.48 2.60 -12.12
N GLN A 349 -20.44 3.79 -11.50
CA GLN A 349 -19.17 4.46 -11.23
C GLN A 349 -18.25 3.58 -10.36
N SER A 350 -18.83 2.85 -9.39
CA SER A 350 -18.11 1.90 -8.55
C SER A 350 -17.43 0.78 -9.35
N ASP A 351 -18.12 0.20 -10.33
CA ASP A 351 -17.54 -0.87 -11.17
C ASP A 351 -16.44 -0.32 -12.10
N MET A 352 -16.63 0.90 -12.60
CA MET A 352 -15.60 1.61 -13.37
C MET A 352 -14.35 1.88 -12.53
N ASP A 353 -14.52 2.27 -11.27
CA ASP A 353 -13.41 2.54 -10.36
C ASP A 353 -12.69 1.25 -9.97
N GLN A 354 -13.41 0.14 -9.77
CA GLN A 354 -12.83 -1.19 -9.56
C GLN A 354 -11.98 -1.65 -10.76
N LEU A 355 -12.50 -1.51 -11.99
CA LEU A 355 -11.74 -1.83 -13.19
C LEU A 355 -10.46 -0.99 -13.29
N LYS A 356 -10.57 0.33 -13.10
CA LYS A 356 -9.41 1.22 -13.14
C LYS A 356 -8.39 0.87 -12.06
N ALA A 357 -8.84 0.55 -10.85
CA ALA A 357 -7.98 0.14 -9.75
C ALA A 357 -7.18 -1.14 -10.09
N TRP A 358 -7.82 -2.16 -10.66
CA TRP A 358 -7.12 -3.37 -11.12
C TRP A 358 -6.12 -3.07 -12.23
N ILE A 359 -6.49 -2.25 -13.23
CA ILE A 359 -5.57 -1.87 -14.31
C ILE A 359 -4.37 -1.11 -13.76
N SER A 360 -4.62 -0.08 -12.94
CA SER A 360 -3.57 0.73 -12.33
C SER A 360 -2.67 -0.08 -11.37
N ALA A 361 -3.18 -1.16 -10.78
CA ALA A 361 -2.39 -2.11 -9.99
C ALA A 361 -1.61 -3.13 -10.85
N GLY A 362 -1.48 -2.92 -12.16
CA GLY A 362 -0.71 -3.78 -13.06
C GLY A 362 -1.53 -4.88 -13.74
N ALA A 363 -2.87 -4.84 -13.64
CA ALA A 363 -3.79 -5.73 -14.34
C ALA A 363 -3.45 -7.22 -14.21
N ALA A 364 -3.17 -7.72 -13.00
CA ALA A 364 -2.70 -9.08 -12.76
C ALA A 364 -3.75 -10.16 -13.12
N ASN A 365 -3.28 -11.35 -13.52
CA ASN A 365 -4.13 -12.53 -13.80
C ASN A 365 -4.40 -13.34 -12.52
N ASN A 366 -5.36 -12.91 -11.72
CA ASN A 366 -5.61 -13.41 -10.36
C ASN A 366 -7.08 -13.44 -9.98
#